data_AF-A0A351VFG0-F1
#
_entry.id   AF-A0A351VFG0-F1
#
_cell.length_a   1.000
_cell.length_b   1.000
_cell.length_c   1.000
_cell.angle_alpha   90.00
_cell.angle_beta   90.00
_cell.angle_gamma   90.00
#
_symmetry.space_group_name_H-M   'P 1'
#
loop_
_entity.id
_entity.type
_entity.pdbx_description
1 polymer ?
#
loop_
_entity_poly.entity_id
_entity_poly.type
_entity_poly.pdbx_seq_one_letter_code
_entity_poly.pdbx_strand_id
1 'polypeptide(L)' 'MSHDIWSIVLLVGLAGWIASSIMLMFRAFPERDVFNSSAGVRWGGAAVVAFVVWVVGMLNA' A
#
# COMPACT_ATOMS: atom_id res chain seq x y z
N MET A 1 -19.80 12.95 -10.08
CA MET A 1 -18.49 13.61 -9.90
C MET A 1 -17.85 13.26 -8.56
N SER A 2 -18.46 13.54 -7.39
CA SER A 2 -17.87 13.17 -6.08
C SER A 2 -17.69 11.64 -5.90
N HIS A 3 -18.72 10.85 -6.21
CA HIS A 3 -18.64 9.37 -6.14
C HIS A 3 -17.60 8.77 -7.10
N ASP A 4 -17.43 9.36 -8.28
CA ASP A 4 -16.44 8.88 -9.25
C ASP A 4 -15.01 9.09 -8.74
N ILE A 5 -14.74 10.23 -8.09
CA ILE A 5 -13.44 10.54 -7.48
C ILE A 5 -13.16 9.57 -6.34
N TRP A 6 -14.13 9.33 -5.45
CA TRP A 6 -13.95 8.41 -4.33
C TRP A 6 -13.78 6.95 -4.77
N SER A 7 -14.44 6.55 -5.84
CA SER A 7 -14.24 5.24 -6.47
C SER A 7 -12.82 5.08 -7.01
N ILE A 8 -12.26 6.12 -7.65
CA ILE A 8 -10.86 6.11 -8.11
C ILE A 8 -9.90 6.05 -6.92
N VAL A 9 -10.14 6.83 -5.86
CA VAL A 9 -9.32 6.82 -4.64
C VAL A 9 -9.33 5.44 -4.00
N LEU A 10 -10.49 4.77 -3.92
CA LEU A 10 -10.61 3.40 -3.42
C LEU A 10 -9.77 2.43 -4.26
N LEU A 11 -9.88 2.47 -5.58
CA LEU A 11 -9.15 1.56 -6.47
C LEU A 11 -7.64 1.79 -6.41
N VAL A 12 -7.21 3.06 -6.38
CA VAL A 12 -5.79 3.44 -6.27
C VAL A 12 -5.23 3.06 -4.90
N GLY A 13 -5.98 3.26 -3.82
CA GLY A 13 -5.59 2.83 -2.47
C GLY A 13 -5.39 1.32 -2.40
N LEU A 14 -6.34 0.54 -2.95
CA LEU A 14 -6.24 -0.91 -3.00
C LEU A 14 -5.03 -1.37 -3.84
N ALA A 15 -4.87 -0.85 -5.05
CA ALA A 15 -3.76 -1.19 -5.93
C ALA A 15 -2.41 -0.82 -5.31
N GLY A 16 -2.31 0.35 -4.68
CA GLY A 16 -1.13 0.81 -3.95
C GLY A 16 -0.81 -0.09 -2.76
N TRP A 17 -1.82 -0.56 -2.03
CA TRP A 17 -1.66 -1.46 -0.89
C TRP A 17 -1.15 -2.83 -1.33
N ILE A 18 -1.70 -3.38 -2.42
CA ILE A 18 -1.22 -4.65 -3.01
C ILE A 18 0.22 -4.50 -3.49
N ALA A 19 0.53 -3.45 -4.26
CA ALA A 19 1.86 -3.24 -4.83
C ALA A 19 2.94 -3.02 -3.75
N SER A 20 2.62 -2.26 -2.71
CA SER A 20 3.53 -2.03 -1.58
C SER A 20 3.73 -3.29 -0.74
N SER A 21 2.69 -4.12 -0.54
CA SER A 21 2.80 -5.41 0.14
C SER A 21 3.70 -6.38 -0.62
N ILE A 22 3.55 -6.46 -1.95
CA ILE A 22 4.42 -7.25 -2.83
C ILE A 22 5.86 -6.76 -2.76
N MET A 23 6.07 -5.44 -2.88
CA MET A 23 7.40 -4.85 -2.80
C MET A 23 8.04 -5.05 -1.41
N LEU A 24 7.25 -5.04 -0.34
CA LEU A 24 7.72 -5.35 1.00
C LEU A 24 8.24 -6.79 1.05
N MET A 25 7.49 -7.76 0.54
CA MET A 25 7.92 -9.16 0.51
C MET A 25 9.24 -9.33 -0.25
N PHE A 26 9.36 -8.73 -1.45
CA PHE A 26 10.55 -8.91 -2.28
C PHE A 26 11.75 -8.06 -1.87
N ARG A 27 11.55 -6.85 -1.34
CA ARG A 27 12.65 -5.93 -1.01
C ARG A 27 13.02 -5.89 0.46
N ALA A 28 12.10 -6.19 1.36
CA ALA A 28 12.44 -6.30 2.78
C ALA A 28 13.20 -7.60 3.07
N PHE A 29 13.01 -8.64 2.23
CA PHE A 29 13.69 -9.93 2.34
C PHE A 29 14.41 -10.29 1.02
N PRO A 30 15.52 -9.60 0.68
CA PRO A 30 16.24 -9.86 -0.56
C PRO A 30 16.93 -11.24 -0.59
N GLU A 31 17.32 -11.75 0.58
CA GLU A 31 17.98 -13.04 0.75
C GLU A 31 17.36 -13.79 1.93
N ARG A 32 17.53 -15.11 1.97
CA ARG A 32 17.03 -15.96 3.06
C ARG A 32 17.70 -15.53 4.37
N ASP A 33 16.90 -15.28 5.40
CA ASP A 33 17.31 -14.78 6.72
C ASP A 33 17.93 -13.37 6.75
N VAL A 34 17.87 -12.61 5.64
CA VAL A 34 18.33 -11.20 5.62
C VAL A 34 17.12 -10.28 5.56
N PHE A 35 16.93 -9.51 6.64
CA PHE A 35 15.93 -8.44 6.67
C PHE A 35 16.57 -7.08 6.44
N ASN A 36 16.17 -6.41 5.36
CA ASN A 36 16.56 -5.03 5.07
C ASN A 36 15.57 -4.06 5.72
N SER A 37 15.95 -3.47 6.87
CA SER A 37 15.07 -2.57 7.63
C SER A 37 14.70 -1.30 6.86
N SER A 38 15.60 -0.74 6.05
CA SER A 38 15.34 0.46 5.25
C SER A 38 14.25 0.19 4.20
N ALA A 39 14.36 -0.93 3.50
CA ALA A 39 13.32 -1.37 2.57
C ALA A 39 12.03 -1.73 3.30
N GLY A 40 12.12 -2.42 4.45
CA GLY A 40 10.97 -2.78 5.27
C GLY A 40 10.17 -1.57 5.75
N VAL A 41 10.84 -0.54 6.27
CA VAL A 41 10.18 0.71 6.72
C VAL A 41 9.61 1.48 5.53
N ARG A 42 10.33 1.56 4.41
CA ARG A 42 9.87 2.28 3.21
C ARG A 42 8.62 1.66 2.61
N TRP A 43 8.64 0.35 2.35
CA TRP A 43 7.50 -0.35 1.72
C TRP A 43 6.40 -0.64 2.73
N GLY A 44 6.73 -0.85 4.01
CA GLY A 44 5.76 -1.00 5.09
C GLY A 44 5.01 0.29 5.37
N GLY A 45 5.72 1.42 5.44
CA GLY A 45 5.10 2.74 5.53
C GLY A 45 4.20 3.04 4.33
N ALA A 46 4.66 2.71 3.11
CA ALA A 46 3.85 2.85 1.91
C ALA A 46 2.58 1.97 1.95
N ALA A 47 2.67 0.74 2.47
CA ALA A 47 1.53 -0.14 2.65
C ALA A 47 0.53 0.42 3.66
N VAL A 48 1.00 0.94 4.79
CA VAL A 48 0.13 1.57 5.79
C VAL A 48 -0.60 2.79 5.20
N VAL A 49 0.12 3.67 4.49
CA VAL A 49 -0.49 4.85 3.85
C VAL A 49 -1.52 4.43 2.81
N ALA A 50 -1.18 3.48 1.93
CA ALA A 50 -2.11 3.00 0.90
C ALA A 50 -3.34 2.32 1.51
N PHE A 51 -3.18 1.60 2.62
CA PHE A 51 -4.29 1.03 3.39
C PHE A 51 -5.22 2.11 3.93
N VAL A 52 -4.68 3.18 4.52
CA VAL A 52 -5.48 4.31 5.01
C VAL A 52 -6.24 4.96 3.85
N VAL A 53 -5.58 5.21 2.71
CA VAL A 53 -6.22 5.77 1.52
C VAL A 53 -7.36 4.87 1.03
N TRP A 54 -7.15 3.55 1.02
CA TRP A 54 -8.17 2.59 0.65
C TRP A 54 -9.38 2.62 1.58
N VAL A 55 -9.15 2.64 2.90
CA VAL A 55 -10.23 2.72 3.90
C VAL A 55 -11.00 4.03 3.77
N VAL A 56 -10.31 5.16 3.58
CA VAL A 56 -10.99 6.46 3.39
C VAL A 56 -11.81 6.47 2.10
N GLY A 57 -11.27 5.89 1.01
CA GLY A 57 -12.01 5.68 -0.23
C GLY A 57 -13.27 4.85 -0.02
N MET A 58 -13.19 3.77 0.75
CA MET A 58 -14.33 2.90 1.07
C MET A 58 -15.41 3.58 1.89
N LEU A 59 -15.03 4.50 2.78
CA LEU A 59 -15.99 5.23 3.62
C LEU A 59 -16.75 6.33 2.85
N ASN A 60 -16.26 6.75 1.68
CA ASN A 60 -16.80 7.89 0.94
C ASN A 60 -17.29 7.56 -0.49
N ALA A 61 -17.00 6.36 -1.01
CA ALA A 61 -17.45 5.88 -2.33
C ALA A 61 -18.91 5.40 -2.27
#